data_AF-A0AA35TZB8-F1
#
_entry.id   AF-A0AA35TZB8-F1
#
_cell.length_a   1.000
_cell.length_b   1.000
_cell.length_c   1.000
_cell.angle_alpha   90.00
_cell.angle_beta   90.00
_cell.angle_gamma   90.00
#
_symmetry.space_group_name_H-M   'P 1'
#
loop_
_entity.id
_entity.type
_entity.pdbx_description
1 polymer ?
#
loop_
_entity_poly.entity_id
_entity_poly.type
_entity_poly.pdbx_seq_one_letter_code
_entity_poly.pdbx_strand_id
1 'polypeptide(L)'
;MAACSEDRSTGLETIRERSELASRLLVQAQKLRLGRNVGGVQRVERKIKAEKGFLDSILSGHTALRDTHLSSTNLTHIQSVLEIALETEDLAAVQQCFTLVPGLGMTPVSVQVDVVVAGGGRWVRVFCRKRSALHRRWLGDGQFGDKSVGDIATEYVETGKQNLRKFQPPRISFVFFDGITESVSGVLESNGIEVVGPVYPDEATEDTPSFHHVMSLVREGLREGELSHCDSRHLVQRPVARLEPTNTDCERVNLDVSSMLAWVSSLTHGGEMYTLQERILNEQAEQERQSPLWPQLQRATRGD
;
A
#
# COMPACT_ATOMS: atom_id res chain seq x y z
N MET A 1 -34.71 -33.26 11.03
CA MET A 1 -33.81 -33.66 9.91
C MET A 1 -33.76 -32.64 8.77
N ALA A 2 -34.81 -31.85 8.50
CA ALA A 2 -34.82 -30.86 7.41
C ALA A 2 -33.93 -29.60 7.64
N ALA A 3 -33.84 -29.07 8.87
CA ALA A 3 -33.03 -27.88 9.16
C ALA A 3 -31.52 -28.07 8.95
N CYS A 4 -31.01 -29.30 9.12
CA CYS A 4 -29.59 -29.60 8.98
C CYS A 4 -29.16 -29.78 7.51
N SER A 5 -30.11 -30.05 6.60
CA SER A 5 -29.85 -30.14 5.16
C SER A 5 -29.85 -28.78 4.46
N GLU A 6 -30.71 -27.84 4.88
CA GLU A 6 -30.79 -26.48 4.31
C GLU A 6 -29.60 -25.60 4.69
N ASP A 7 -29.11 -25.72 5.93
CA ASP A 7 -27.95 -24.98 6.40
C ASP A 7 -26.66 -25.43 5.68
N ARG A 8 -26.57 -26.75 5.43
CA ARG A 8 -25.48 -27.34 4.66
C ARG A 8 -25.53 -26.97 3.18
N SER A 9 -26.71 -26.86 2.56
CA SER A 9 -26.81 -26.42 1.16
C SER A 9 -26.43 -24.95 1.00
N THR A 10 -26.85 -24.10 1.92
CA THR A 10 -26.50 -22.66 1.95
C THR A 10 -24.99 -22.45 2.15
N GLY A 11 -24.38 -23.21 3.05
CA GLY A 11 -22.94 -23.19 3.26
C GLY A 11 -22.15 -23.62 2.02
N LEU A 12 -22.57 -24.67 1.32
CA LEU A 12 -21.92 -25.11 0.08
C LEU A 12 -22.06 -24.10 -1.06
N GLU A 13 -23.19 -23.42 -1.16
CA GLU A 13 -23.38 -22.34 -2.14
C GLU A 13 -22.40 -21.18 -1.88
N THR A 14 -22.26 -20.77 -0.62
CA THR A 14 -21.28 -19.75 -0.20
C THR A 14 -19.84 -20.14 -0.61
N ILE A 15 -19.46 -21.42 -0.46
CA ILE A 15 -18.15 -21.91 -0.87
C ILE A 15 -17.99 -21.91 -2.40
N ARG A 16 -19.06 -22.22 -3.16
CA ARG A 16 -19.07 -22.17 -4.62
C ARG A 16 -18.84 -20.73 -5.11
N GLU A 17 -19.59 -19.77 -4.59
CA GLU A 17 -19.41 -18.34 -4.91
C GLU A 17 -17.98 -17.87 -4.65
N ARG A 18 -17.35 -18.34 -3.56
CA ARG A 18 -15.95 -18.05 -3.24
C ARG A 18 -14.97 -18.70 -4.22
N SER A 19 -15.21 -19.92 -4.67
CA SER A 19 -14.36 -20.58 -5.68
C SER A 19 -14.46 -19.85 -7.03
N GLU A 20 -15.65 -19.36 -7.39
CA GLU A 20 -15.85 -18.49 -8.56
C GLU A 20 -15.13 -17.15 -8.40
N LEU A 21 -15.23 -16.51 -7.23
CA LEU A 21 -14.47 -15.29 -6.93
C LEU A 21 -12.97 -15.53 -7.08
N ALA A 22 -12.42 -16.60 -6.48
CA ALA A 22 -11.01 -16.94 -6.62
C ALA A 22 -10.58 -17.12 -8.09
N SER A 23 -11.44 -17.73 -8.91
CA SER A 23 -11.19 -17.88 -10.36
C SER A 23 -11.13 -16.53 -11.07
N ARG A 24 -12.05 -15.60 -10.75
CA ARG A 24 -12.03 -14.23 -11.28
C ARG A 24 -10.79 -13.45 -10.84
N LEU A 25 -10.43 -13.52 -9.56
CA LEU A 25 -9.24 -12.86 -9.01
C LEU A 25 -7.95 -13.39 -9.67
N LEU A 26 -7.90 -14.70 -9.99
CA LEU A 26 -6.75 -15.27 -10.67
C LEU A 26 -6.58 -14.70 -12.09
N VAL A 27 -7.68 -14.52 -12.83
CA VAL A 27 -7.65 -13.88 -14.15
C VAL A 27 -7.19 -12.42 -14.03
N GLN A 28 -7.67 -11.68 -13.03
CA GLN A 28 -7.22 -10.31 -12.76
C GLN A 28 -5.72 -10.24 -12.45
N ALA A 29 -5.20 -11.12 -11.58
CA ALA A 29 -3.77 -11.19 -11.26
C ALA A 29 -2.91 -11.51 -12.50
N GLN A 30 -3.37 -12.43 -13.36
CA GLN A 30 -2.70 -12.76 -14.61
C GLN A 30 -2.67 -11.57 -15.58
N LYS A 31 -3.79 -10.84 -15.71
CA LYS A 31 -3.84 -9.60 -16.51
C LYS A 31 -2.83 -8.57 -15.99
N LEU A 32 -2.74 -8.38 -14.68
CA LEU A 32 -1.80 -7.46 -14.06
C LEU A 32 -0.34 -7.86 -14.35
N ARG A 33 -0.04 -9.17 -14.26
CA ARG A 33 1.30 -9.72 -14.56
C ARG A 33 1.71 -9.56 -16.02
N LEU A 34 0.77 -9.73 -16.96
CA LEU A 34 1.05 -9.65 -18.40
C LEU A 34 1.09 -8.19 -18.88
N GLY A 35 0.30 -7.30 -18.28
CA GLY A 35 0.21 -5.90 -18.69
C GLY A 35 1.30 -5.01 -18.12
N ARG A 36 1.94 -5.39 -17.01
CA ARG A 36 2.92 -4.55 -16.29
C ARG A 36 4.01 -5.40 -15.63
N ASN A 37 5.24 -4.90 -15.58
CA ASN A 37 6.33 -5.54 -14.85
C ASN A 37 6.25 -5.20 -13.34
N VAL A 38 5.30 -5.82 -12.64
CA VAL A 38 4.99 -5.53 -11.24
C VAL A 38 5.56 -6.62 -10.32
N GLY A 39 6.32 -6.21 -9.30
CA GLY A 39 6.85 -7.13 -8.29
C GLY A 39 5.74 -7.83 -7.49
N GLY A 40 5.93 -9.11 -7.18
CA GLY A 40 5.10 -9.84 -6.21
C GLY A 40 3.74 -10.34 -6.69
N VAL A 41 3.31 -10.07 -7.93
CA VAL A 41 2.04 -10.59 -8.49
C VAL A 41 1.99 -12.13 -8.45
N GLN A 42 3.11 -12.81 -8.69
CA GLN A 42 3.18 -14.28 -8.58
C GLN A 42 2.88 -14.79 -7.17
N ARG A 43 3.19 -14.01 -6.13
CA ARG A 43 2.89 -14.36 -4.74
C ARG A 43 1.38 -14.28 -4.50
N VAL A 44 0.72 -13.27 -5.07
CA VAL A 44 -0.75 -13.15 -5.07
C VAL A 44 -1.38 -14.35 -5.81
N GLU A 45 -0.91 -14.69 -7.01
CA GLU A 45 -1.40 -15.87 -7.75
C GLU A 45 -1.29 -17.17 -6.94
N ARG A 46 -0.17 -17.39 -6.24
CA ARG A 46 0.02 -18.57 -5.38
C ARG A 46 -0.98 -18.59 -4.22
N LYS A 47 -1.22 -17.45 -3.57
CA LYS A 47 -2.21 -17.35 -2.49
C LYS A 47 -3.63 -17.64 -3.00
N ILE A 48 -4.00 -17.09 -4.15
CA ILE A 48 -5.32 -17.37 -4.78
C ILE A 48 -5.47 -18.85 -5.11
N LYS A 49 -4.46 -19.45 -5.74
CA LYS A 49 -4.49 -20.89 -6.10
C LYS A 49 -4.59 -21.79 -4.87
N ALA A 50 -3.86 -21.47 -3.81
CA ALA A 50 -3.93 -22.22 -2.56
C ALA A 50 -5.34 -22.15 -1.93
N GLU A 51 -5.92 -20.95 -1.85
CA GLU A 51 -7.29 -20.78 -1.35
C GLU A 51 -8.31 -21.51 -2.23
N LYS A 52 -8.21 -21.38 -3.56
CA LYS A 52 -9.09 -22.07 -4.50
C LYS A 52 -9.00 -23.59 -4.33
N GLY A 53 -7.79 -24.14 -4.23
CA GLY A 53 -7.59 -25.58 -4.00
C GLY A 53 -8.23 -26.07 -2.71
N PHE A 54 -8.17 -25.27 -1.65
CA PHE A 54 -8.88 -25.57 -0.40
C PHE A 54 -10.41 -25.55 -0.57
N LEU A 55 -10.96 -24.54 -1.25
CA LEU A 55 -12.40 -24.45 -1.52
C LEU A 55 -12.89 -25.62 -2.40
N ASP A 56 -12.14 -25.96 -3.45
CA ASP A 56 -12.45 -27.10 -4.32
C ASP A 56 -12.39 -28.44 -3.56
N SER A 57 -11.48 -28.58 -2.59
CA SER A 57 -11.41 -29.75 -1.69
C SER A 57 -12.66 -29.89 -0.82
N ILE A 58 -13.24 -28.78 -0.36
CA ILE A 58 -14.52 -28.77 0.37
C ILE A 58 -15.67 -29.17 -0.58
N LEU A 59 -15.73 -28.57 -1.77
CA LEU A 59 -16.80 -28.82 -2.75
C LEU A 59 -16.80 -30.25 -3.27
N SER A 60 -15.62 -30.86 -3.41
CA SER A 60 -15.46 -32.26 -3.82
C SER A 60 -15.64 -33.27 -2.67
N GLY A 61 -15.90 -32.80 -1.44
CA GLY A 61 -16.14 -33.65 -0.28
C GLY A 61 -14.88 -34.24 0.37
N HIS A 62 -13.68 -33.89 -0.10
CA HIS A 62 -12.41 -34.31 0.51
C HIS A 62 -12.15 -33.62 1.86
N THR A 63 -12.73 -32.45 2.09
CA THR A 63 -12.63 -31.70 3.35
C THR A 63 -14.02 -31.40 3.92
N ALA A 64 -14.21 -31.68 5.21
CA ALA A 64 -15.46 -31.38 5.89
C ALA A 64 -15.69 -29.87 6.03
N LEU A 65 -16.92 -29.42 5.76
CA LEU A 65 -17.34 -28.04 5.97
C LEU A 65 -17.39 -27.74 7.48
N ARG A 66 -16.87 -26.57 7.87
CA ARG A 66 -16.90 -26.03 9.25
C ARG A 66 -17.34 -24.58 9.20
N ASP A 67 -17.99 -24.11 10.26
CA ASP A 67 -18.50 -22.72 10.35
C ASP A 67 -17.39 -21.67 10.26
N THR A 68 -16.18 -22.01 10.72
CA THR A 68 -15.00 -21.17 10.58
C THR A 68 -14.61 -20.92 9.13
N HIS A 69 -14.93 -21.85 8.21
CA HIS A 69 -14.68 -21.66 6.79
C HIS A 69 -15.68 -20.68 6.16
N LEU A 70 -16.84 -20.46 6.77
CA LEU A 70 -17.88 -19.53 6.29
C LEU A 70 -17.63 -18.09 6.75
N SER A 71 -16.87 -17.88 7.81
CA SER A 71 -16.69 -16.55 8.41
C SER A 71 -15.44 -15.78 7.94
N SER A 72 -14.44 -16.46 7.37
CA SER A 72 -13.19 -15.82 6.95
C SER A 72 -12.67 -16.40 5.64
N THR A 73 -12.34 -15.53 4.69
CA THR A 73 -11.59 -15.92 3.49
C THR A 73 -10.43 -14.97 3.27
N ASN A 74 -9.32 -15.50 2.78
CA ASN A 74 -8.23 -14.65 2.33
C ASN A 74 -8.60 -13.89 1.04
N LEU A 75 -9.67 -14.31 0.34
CA LEU A 75 -10.10 -13.73 -0.93
C LEU A 75 -10.54 -12.27 -0.82
N THR A 76 -11.23 -11.87 0.25
CA THR A 76 -11.65 -10.47 0.43
C THR A 76 -10.44 -9.54 0.50
N HIS A 77 -9.39 -9.96 1.21
CA HIS A 77 -8.13 -9.21 1.27
C HIS A 77 -7.45 -9.17 -0.10
N ILE A 78 -7.35 -10.32 -0.79
CA ILE A 78 -6.72 -10.38 -2.11
C ILE A 78 -7.49 -9.54 -3.14
N GLN A 79 -8.82 -9.59 -3.13
CA GLN A 79 -9.67 -8.77 -3.98
C GLN A 79 -9.36 -7.29 -3.77
N SER A 80 -9.36 -6.85 -2.52
CA SER A 80 -9.04 -5.46 -2.15
C SER A 80 -7.66 -5.03 -2.66
N VAL A 81 -6.63 -5.88 -2.49
CA VAL A 81 -5.27 -5.62 -3.00
C VAL A 81 -5.24 -5.53 -4.52
N LEU A 82 -5.94 -6.42 -5.23
CA LEU A 82 -5.97 -6.44 -6.69
C LEU A 82 -6.74 -5.25 -7.27
N GLU A 83 -7.87 -4.86 -6.67
CA GLU A 83 -8.64 -3.69 -7.11
C GLU A 83 -7.80 -2.41 -6.97
N ILE A 84 -7.16 -2.20 -5.81
CA ILE A 84 -6.23 -1.07 -5.63
C ILE A 84 -5.10 -1.10 -6.67
N ALA A 85 -4.51 -2.27 -6.90
CA ALA A 85 -3.40 -2.42 -7.84
C ALA A 85 -3.82 -2.14 -9.29
N LEU A 86 -5.01 -2.60 -9.71
CA LEU A 86 -5.53 -2.38 -11.07
C LEU A 86 -5.92 -0.92 -11.32
N GLU A 87 -6.36 -0.21 -10.29
CA GLU A 87 -6.78 1.19 -10.40
C GLU A 87 -5.64 2.21 -10.27
N THR A 88 -4.47 1.77 -9.79
CA THR A 88 -3.31 2.66 -9.64
C THR A 88 -2.44 2.66 -10.90
N GLU A 89 -2.09 3.83 -11.43
CA GLU A 89 -1.23 3.95 -12.61
C GLU A 89 0.24 3.60 -12.30
N ASP A 90 0.81 4.23 -11.26
CA ASP A 90 2.22 4.05 -10.85
C ASP A 90 2.45 2.87 -9.90
N LEU A 91 1.92 1.71 -10.23
CA LEU A 91 2.07 0.50 -9.44
C LEU A 91 3.50 -0.06 -9.54
N ALA A 92 4.21 -0.15 -8.41
CA ALA A 92 5.57 -0.70 -8.35
C ALA A 92 5.58 -2.19 -7.94
N ALA A 93 4.81 -2.55 -6.90
CA ALA A 93 4.75 -3.92 -6.39
C ALA A 93 3.47 -4.21 -5.62
N VAL A 94 3.15 -5.49 -5.47
CA VAL A 94 2.11 -6.00 -4.57
C VAL A 94 2.71 -7.05 -3.63
N GLN A 95 2.22 -7.14 -2.40
CA GLN A 95 2.66 -8.11 -1.39
C GLN A 95 4.19 -8.10 -1.15
N GLN A 96 4.81 -6.91 -1.20
CA GLN A 96 6.25 -6.73 -1.03
C GLN A 96 6.63 -6.84 0.45
N CYS A 97 7.72 -7.55 0.75
CA CYS A 97 8.28 -7.59 2.10
C CYS A 97 9.45 -6.62 2.20
N PHE A 98 9.50 -5.89 3.31
CA PHE A 98 10.61 -5.06 3.73
C PHE A 98 11.13 -5.58 5.07
N THR A 99 12.41 -5.39 5.31
CA THR A 99 13.03 -5.80 6.57
C THR A 99 13.19 -4.58 7.45
N LEU A 100 12.55 -4.61 8.62
CA LEU A 100 12.82 -3.71 9.72
C LEU A 100 14.00 -4.28 10.50
N VAL A 101 15.09 -3.53 10.57
CA VAL A 101 16.23 -3.87 11.43
C VAL A 101 16.10 -3.06 12.71
N PRO A 102 15.64 -3.66 13.82
CA PRO A 102 15.65 -2.98 15.11
C PRO A 102 17.09 -2.76 15.61
N GLY A 103 17.25 -1.96 16.66
CA GLY A 103 18.56 -1.62 17.24
C GLY A 103 19.43 -2.84 17.62
N LEU A 104 20.69 -2.57 17.96
CA LEU A 104 21.71 -3.60 18.24
C LEU A 104 21.20 -4.74 19.15
N GLY A 105 21.33 -5.98 18.67
CA GLY A 105 20.98 -7.20 19.41
C GLY A 105 19.54 -7.69 19.20
N MET A 106 18.69 -6.95 18.48
CA MET A 106 17.31 -7.33 18.21
C MET A 106 17.18 -8.06 16.87
N THR A 107 16.21 -8.97 16.76
CA THR A 107 15.96 -9.75 15.54
C THR A 107 15.23 -8.92 14.48
N PRO A 108 15.68 -8.96 13.20
CA PRO A 108 14.96 -8.29 12.12
C PRO A 108 13.51 -8.77 11.99
N VAL A 109 12.61 -7.83 11.73
CA VAL A 109 11.17 -8.09 11.54
C VAL A 109 10.81 -7.91 10.07
N SER A 110 10.05 -8.84 9.50
CA SER A 110 9.55 -8.74 8.13
C SER A 110 8.22 -7.98 8.12
N VAL A 111 8.19 -6.83 7.47
CA VAL A 111 7.00 -6.00 7.29
C VAL A 111 6.48 -6.20 5.86
N GLN A 112 5.29 -6.79 5.75
CA GLN A 112 4.66 -7.04 4.45
C GLN A 112 3.72 -5.88 4.08
N VAL A 113 4.09 -5.14 3.04
CA VAL A 113 3.31 -4.08 2.40
C VAL A 113 2.43 -4.68 1.30
N ASP A 114 1.15 -4.31 1.27
CA ASP A 114 0.20 -4.96 0.36
C ASP A 114 0.25 -4.39 -1.05
N VAL A 115 0.37 -3.07 -1.19
CA VAL A 115 0.55 -2.39 -2.49
C VAL A 115 1.60 -1.29 -2.33
N VAL A 116 2.52 -1.20 -3.28
CA VAL A 116 3.57 -0.18 -3.35
C VAL A 116 3.33 0.63 -4.62
N VAL A 117 3.14 1.94 -4.48
CA VAL A 117 2.75 2.84 -5.57
C VAL A 117 3.70 4.04 -5.63
N ALA A 118 3.55 4.89 -6.66
CA ALA A 118 4.38 6.09 -6.89
C ALA A 118 5.88 5.77 -6.88
N GLY A 119 6.29 4.71 -7.59
CA GLY A 119 7.69 4.26 -7.65
C GLY A 119 8.28 3.80 -6.30
N GLY A 120 7.43 3.56 -5.30
CA GLY A 120 7.84 3.25 -3.92
C GLY A 120 7.71 4.41 -2.94
N GLY A 121 7.29 5.58 -3.39
CA GLY A 121 7.06 6.76 -2.54
C GLY A 121 5.79 6.68 -1.69
N ARG A 122 4.90 5.71 -1.94
CA ARG A 122 3.74 5.45 -1.09
C ARG A 122 3.49 3.94 -0.89
N TRP A 123 3.20 3.56 0.35
CA TRP A 123 2.92 2.20 0.78
C TRP A 123 1.48 2.11 1.25
N VAL A 124 0.76 1.09 0.78
CA VAL A 124 -0.64 0.86 1.13
C VAL A 124 -0.76 -0.47 1.87
N ARG A 125 -1.45 -0.45 3.00
CA ARG A 125 -1.81 -1.63 3.80
C ARG A 125 -3.33 -1.75 3.88
N VAL A 126 -3.84 -2.93 3.55
CA VAL A 126 -5.27 -3.20 3.49
C VAL A 126 -5.73 -3.95 4.74
N PHE A 127 -6.83 -3.49 5.33
CA PHE A 127 -7.54 -4.12 6.43
C PHE A 127 -8.97 -4.47 6.01
N CYS A 128 -9.28 -5.76 6.01
CA CYS A 128 -10.63 -6.29 5.72
C CYS A 128 -11.29 -6.92 6.96
N ARG A 129 -10.78 -6.62 8.17
CA ARG A 129 -11.33 -7.13 9.43
C ARG A 129 -12.41 -6.18 9.93
N LYS A 130 -13.37 -6.73 10.68
CA LYS A 130 -14.41 -5.92 11.33
C LYS A 130 -13.80 -4.83 12.21
N ARG A 131 -14.31 -3.59 12.11
CA ARG A 131 -13.81 -2.44 12.88
C ARG A 131 -13.84 -2.69 14.38
N SER A 132 -14.90 -3.34 14.87
CA SER A 132 -15.06 -3.68 16.29
C SER A 132 -14.00 -4.68 16.77
N ALA A 133 -13.58 -5.61 15.92
CA ALA A 133 -12.48 -6.53 16.23
C ALA A 133 -11.13 -5.81 16.27
N LEU A 134 -10.91 -4.83 15.39
CA LEU A 134 -9.71 -3.99 15.42
C LEU A 134 -9.67 -3.11 16.67
N HIS A 135 -10.80 -2.50 17.05
CA HIS A 135 -10.93 -1.65 18.22
C HIS A 135 -10.68 -2.44 19.52
N ARG A 136 -11.33 -3.60 19.70
CA ARG A 136 -11.10 -4.45 20.88
C ARG A 136 -9.65 -4.89 21.01
N ARG A 137 -9.02 -5.26 19.88
CA ARG A 137 -7.60 -5.61 19.88
C ARG A 137 -6.71 -4.44 20.28
N TRP A 138 -7.06 -3.22 19.88
CA TRP A 138 -6.36 -2.02 20.30
C TRP A 138 -6.54 -1.72 21.80
N LEU A 139 -7.71 -2.01 22.38
CA LEU A 139 -7.94 -1.95 23.84
C LEU A 139 -7.22 -3.05 24.64
N GLY A 140 -6.50 -3.96 23.98
CA GLY A 140 -5.76 -5.04 24.62
C GLY A 140 -6.51 -6.38 24.73
N ASP A 141 -7.71 -6.49 24.15
CA ASP A 141 -8.47 -7.75 24.05
C ASP A 141 -7.96 -8.65 22.89
N GLY A 142 -6.63 -8.74 22.76
CA GLY A 142 -5.93 -9.56 21.80
C GLY A 142 -5.40 -10.85 22.45
N GLN A 143 -5.05 -11.85 21.63
CA GLN A 143 -4.33 -13.01 22.12
C GLN A 143 -2.86 -12.65 22.36
N PHE A 144 -2.16 -13.43 23.19
CA PHE A 144 -0.72 -13.23 23.38
C PHE A 144 0.03 -13.28 22.04
N GLY A 145 0.75 -12.21 21.71
CA GLY A 145 1.46 -12.06 20.43
C GLY A 145 0.65 -11.41 19.30
N ASP A 146 -0.64 -11.11 19.51
CA ASP A 146 -1.40 -10.30 18.55
C ASP A 146 -0.92 -8.85 18.55
N LYS A 147 -0.57 -8.34 17.36
CA LYS A 147 -0.30 -6.91 17.16
C LYS A 147 -1.61 -6.15 16.97
N SER A 148 -1.74 -5.03 17.67
CA SER A 148 -2.77 -4.02 17.40
C SER A 148 -2.48 -3.29 16.09
N VAL A 149 -3.45 -2.54 15.59
CA VAL A 149 -3.25 -1.70 14.38
C VAL A 149 -2.20 -0.61 14.65
N GLY A 150 -2.10 -0.12 15.89
CA GLY A 150 -1.07 0.84 16.30
C GLY A 150 0.35 0.26 16.30
N ASP A 151 0.50 -1.00 16.74
CA ASP A 151 1.80 -1.69 16.66
C ASP A 151 2.23 -1.87 15.20
N ILE A 152 1.28 -2.26 14.34
CA ILE A 152 1.52 -2.40 12.90
C ILE A 152 1.92 -1.04 12.29
N ALA A 153 1.24 0.05 12.68
CA ALA A 153 1.59 1.40 12.22
C ALA A 153 3.02 1.80 12.60
N THR A 154 3.42 1.54 13.84
CA THR A 154 4.77 1.82 14.32
C THR A 154 5.82 1.07 13.50
N GLU A 155 5.60 -0.22 13.24
CA GLU A 155 6.48 -1.02 12.39
C GLU A 155 6.57 -0.48 10.97
N TYR A 156 5.43 -0.08 10.39
CA TYR A 156 5.39 0.49 9.05
C TYR A 156 6.17 1.79 8.94
N VAL A 157 5.97 2.71 9.88
CA VAL A 157 6.64 4.02 9.91
C VAL A 157 8.14 3.83 10.09
N GLU A 158 8.57 2.98 11.02
CA GLU A 158 9.99 2.73 11.25
C GLU A 158 10.65 2.02 10.07
N THR A 159 9.95 1.06 9.45
CA THR A 159 10.43 0.41 8.22
C THR A 159 10.52 1.41 7.07
N GLY A 160 9.57 2.34 6.96
CA GLY A 160 9.59 3.41 5.96
C GLY A 160 10.82 4.31 6.10
N LYS A 161 11.20 4.68 7.32
CA LYS A 161 12.42 5.46 7.59
C LYS A 161 13.70 4.74 7.15
N GLN A 162 13.72 3.41 7.21
CA GLN A 162 14.86 2.59 6.74
C GLN A 162 14.84 2.34 5.22
N ASN A 163 13.75 2.67 4.53
CA ASN A 163 13.54 2.37 3.11
C ASN A 163 13.18 3.64 2.32
N LEU A 164 14.10 4.60 2.34
CA LEU A 164 13.91 5.88 1.68
C LEU A 164 13.78 5.73 0.15
N ARG A 165 12.98 6.63 -0.44
CA ARG A 165 12.92 6.89 -1.87
C ARG A 165 13.17 8.36 -2.08
N LYS A 166 14.17 8.69 -2.92
CA LYS A 166 14.65 10.07 -3.08
C LYS A 166 14.81 10.76 -1.71
N PHE A 167 15.56 10.14 -0.80
CA PHE A 167 15.84 10.65 0.57
C PHE A 167 14.62 10.91 1.47
N GLN A 168 13.43 10.50 1.07
CA GLN A 168 12.20 10.66 1.85
C GLN A 168 11.63 9.28 2.22
N PRO A 169 11.11 9.11 3.44
CA PRO A 169 10.34 7.92 3.76
C PRO A 169 9.06 7.90 2.90
N PRO A 170 8.54 6.71 2.58
CA PRO A 170 7.29 6.59 1.86
C PRO A 170 6.14 7.16 2.68
N ARG A 171 5.15 7.78 2.03
CA ARG A 171 3.84 8.02 2.64
C ARG A 171 3.17 6.69 2.90
N ILE A 172 2.49 6.54 4.04
CA ILE A 172 1.90 5.26 4.45
C ILE A 172 0.40 5.43 4.60
N SER A 173 -0.36 4.68 3.79
CA SER A 173 -1.82 4.73 3.78
C SER A 173 -2.40 3.39 4.26
N PHE A 174 -3.25 3.43 5.28
CA PHE A 174 -3.97 2.25 5.79
C PHE A 174 -5.42 2.32 5.31
N VAL A 175 -5.84 1.31 4.53
CA VAL A 175 -7.17 1.23 3.92
C VAL A 175 -8.06 0.28 4.72
N PHE A 176 -9.20 0.75 5.23
CA PHE A 176 -10.13 -0.02 6.06
C PHE A 176 -11.45 -0.28 5.34
N PHE A 177 -11.62 -1.50 4.83
CA PHE A 177 -12.83 -1.89 4.08
C PHE A 177 -14.08 -2.10 4.93
N ASP A 178 -13.94 -2.32 6.24
CA ASP A 178 -15.07 -2.32 7.18
C ASP A 178 -15.18 -0.99 7.96
N GLY A 179 -14.33 -0.02 7.60
CA GLY A 179 -14.11 1.20 8.36
C GLY A 179 -13.29 1.01 9.64
N ILE A 180 -13.14 2.11 10.37
CA ILE A 180 -12.38 2.20 11.61
C ILE A 180 -13.10 3.08 12.62
N THR A 181 -12.80 2.91 13.90
CA THR A 181 -13.33 3.75 14.97
C THR A 181 -12.49 5.02 15.16
N GLU A 182 -13.12 6.13 15.58
CA GLU A 182 -12.49 7.44 15.79
C GLU A 182 -11.22 7.38 16.65
N SER A 183 -11.26 6.70 17.80
CA SER A 183 -10.09 6.62 18.69
C SER A 183 -8.89 5.95 18.02
N VAL A 184 -9.15 4.84 17.31
CA VAL A 184 -8.09 4.12 16.59
C VAL A 184 -7.59 4.95 15.40
N SER A 185 -8.50 5.62 14.67
CA SER A 185 -8.13 6.52 13.56
C SER A 185 -7.20 7.63 14.02
N GLY A 186 -7.58 8.33 15.09
CA GLY A 186 -6.78 9.44 15.64
C GLY A 186 -5.39 9.00 16.10
N VAL A 187 -5.27 7.80 16.69
CA VAL A 187 -3.96 7.23 17.03
C VAL A 187 -3.13 6.97 15.78
N LEU A 188 -3.70 6.39 14.73
CA LEU A 188 -2.96 6.13 13.48
C LEU A 188 -2.48 7.43 12.82
N GLU A 189 -3.36 8.42 12.71
CA GLU A 189 -3.03 9.73 12.15
C GLU A 189 -1.93 10.44 12.95
N SER A 190 -2.00 10.38 14.28
CA SER A 190 -0.95 10.93 15.15
C SER A 190 0.42 10.24 14.97
N ASN A 191 0.43 9.00 14.46
CA ASN A 191 1.65 8.26 14.10
C ASN A 191 2.09 8.51 12.64
N GLY A 192 1.45 9.40 11.90
CA GLY A 192 1.80 9.72 10.52
C GLY A 192 1.27 8.72 9.48
N ILE A 193 0.21 7.97 9.83
CA ILE A 193 -0.52 7.11 8.89
C ILE A 193 -1.68 7.89 8.27
N GLU A 194 -1.78 7.83 6.95
CA GLU A 194 -2.96 8.29 6.21
C GLU A 194 -4.07 7.22 6.31
N VAL A 195 -5.16 7.53 6.99
CA VAL A 195 -6.28 6.61 7.16
C VAL A 195 -7.26 6.78 6.00
N VAL A 196 -7.54 5.68 5.29
CA VAL A 196 -8.45 5.67 4.13
C VAL A 196 -9.61 4.73 4.40
N GLY A 197 -10.82 5.27 4.39
CA GLY A 197 -12.05 4.51 4.61
C GLY A 197 -12.96 5.20 5.63
N PRO A 198 -14.18 4.68 5.85
CA PRO A 198 -15.14 5.33 6.72
C PRO A 198 -14.71 5.27 8.19
N VAL A 199 -14.83 6.41 8.88
CA VAL A 199 -14.57 6.52 10.32
C VAL A 199 -15.90 6.58 11.06
N TYR A 200 -16.01 5.81 12.14
CA TYR A 200 -17.22 5.66 12.94
C TYR A 200 -16.95 6.00 14.41
N PRO A 201 -17.97 6.45 15.16
CA PRO A 201 -17.87 6.54 16.61
C PRO A 201 -17.46 5.20 17.22
N ASP A 202 -16.74 5.22 18.35
CA ASP A 202 -16.20 4.02 19.00
C ASP A 202 -17.29 2.98 19.36
N GLU A 203 -18.51 3.44 19.62
CA GLU A 203 -19.67 2.62 20.01
C GLU A 203 -20.45 2.04 18.81
N ALA A 204 -20.10 2.39 17.57
CA ALA A 204 -20.86 1.99 16.39
C ALA A 204 -20.57 0.52 15.99
N THR A 205 -21.63 -0.31 15.90
CA THR A 205 -21.47 -1.76 15.70
C THR A 205 -22.02 -2.33 14.39
N GLU A 206 -22.83 -1.61 13.60
CA GLU A 206 -23.69 -2.29 12.60
C GLU A 206 -23.56 -1.85 11.14
N ASP A 207 -23.01 -0.68 10.83
CA ASP A 207 -23.05 -0.17 9.45
C ASP A 207 -21.84 -0.58 8.60
N THR A 208 -21.83 -1.78 8.02
CA THR A 208 -20.74 -2.16 7.08
C THR A 208 -20.82 -1.33 5.78
N PRO A 209 -19.75 -0.59 5.41
CA PRO A 209 -19.75 0.19 4.19
C PRO A 209 -19.73 -0.71 2.95
N SER A 210 -20.33 -0.24 1.86
CA SER A 210 -20.24 -0.96 0.59
C SER A 210 -18.80 -0.94 0.08
N PHE A 211 -18.35 -2.04 -0.52
CA PHE A 211 -17.02 -2.15 -1.12
C PHE A 211 -16.75 -1.02 -2.13
N HIS A 212 -17.76 -0.70 -2.96
CA HIS A 212 -17.66 0.38 -3.95
C HIS A 212 -17.44 1.76 -3.30
N HIS A 213 -18.10 2.04 -2.17
CA HIS A 213 -17.89 3.29 -1.43
C HIS A 213 -16.46 3.40 -0.91
N VAL A 214 -15.90 2.33 -0.34
CA VAL A 214 -14.49 2.35 0.10
C VAL A 214 -13.55 2.54 -1.08
N MET A 215 -13.80 1.87 -2.22
CA MET A 215 -12.98 2.08 -3.43
C MET A 215 -13.06 3.51 -3.96
N SER A 216 -14.21 4.20 -3.85
CA SER A 216 -14.26 5.62 -4.21
C SER A 216 -13.36 6.49 -3.33
N LEU A 217 -13.32 6.22 -2.03
CA LEU A 217 -12.41 6.92 -1.09
C LEU A 217 -10.94 6.61 -1.39
N VAL A 218 -10.63 5.36 -1.73
CA VAL A 218 -9.28 4.95 -2.15
C VAL A 218 -8.84 5.72 -3.40
N ARG A 219 -9.70 5.83 -4.41
CA ARG A 219 -9.38 6.58 -5.64
C ARG A 219 -9.12 8.05 -5.35
N GLU A 220 -9.86 8.64 -4.42
CA GLU A 220 -9.67 10.02 -4.00
C GLU A 220 -8.34 10.19 -3.23
N GLY A 221 -8.10 9.40 -2.18
CA GLY A 221 -6.89 9.52 -1.35
C GLY A 221 -5.59 9.15 -2.09
N LEU A 222 -5.62 8.19 -3.01
CA LEU A 222 -4.43 7.83 -3.79
C LEU A 222 -4.08 8.83 -4.89
N ARG A 223 -5.03 9.69 -5.32
CA ARG A 223 -4.82 10.73 -6.34
C ARG A 223 -4.14 11.99 -5.81
N GLU A 224 -4.19 12.25 -4.50
CA GLU A 224 -3.62 13.46 -3.92
C GLU A 224 -2.08 13.42 -3.88
N GLY A 225 -1.49 13.78 -5.03
CA GLY A 225 -0.14 14.32 -5.21
C GLY A 225 -0.15 15.81 -5.59
N GLU A 226 -1.32 16.42 -5.81
CA GLU A 226 -1.51 17.85 -6.07
C GLU A 226 -2.82 18.30 -5.37
N LEU A 227 -2.78 19.43 -4.65
CA LEU A 227 -3.82 19.95 -3.75
C LEU A 227 -5.27 19.91 -4.29
N SER A 228 -6.25 19.57 -3.45
CA SER A 228 -7.51 20.31 -3.41
C SER A 228 -8.27 20.15 -2.10
N HIS A 229 -8.43 21.28 -1.42
CA HIS A 229 -9.41 21.53 -0.38
C HIS A 229 -10.82 21.22 -0.92
N CYS A 230 -11.48 20.16 -0.45
CA CYS A 230 -12.92 19.98 -0.65
C CYS A 230 -13.62 19.61 0.67
N ASP A 231 -14.21 20.63 1.25
CA ASP A 231 -15.26 20.54 2.26
C ASP A 231 -16.54 20.02 1.60
N SER A 232 -16.94 18.77 1.88
CA SER A 232 -18.37 18.44 1.97
C SER A 232 -18.72 17.21 2.82
N ARG A 233 -19.03 17.53 4.09
CA ARG A 233 -20.22 17.12 4.88
C ARG A 233 -20.31 15.67 5.43
N HIS A 234 -20.17 15.63 6.77
CA HIS A 234 -20.52 14.61 7.79
C HIS A 234 -19.54 13.43 7.88
N LEU A 235 -18.67 13.32 8.90
CA LEU A 235 -18.90 13.36 10.36
C LEU A 235 -17.72 14.02 11.12
N VAL A 236 -18.04 14.77 12.19
CA VAL A 236 -17.20 15.31 13.29
C VAL A 236 -15.85 15.98 12.93
N GLN A 237 -15.85 17.32 12.95
CA GLN A 237 -14.67 18.17 12.82
C GLN A 237 -13.77 18.10 14.08
N ARG A 238 -12.49 17.76 13.91
CA ARG A 238 -11.38 18.29 14.73
C ARG A 238 -10.38 18.98 13.80
N PRO A 239 -9.79 20.13 14.21
CA PRO A 239 -8.84 20.84 13.37
C PRO A 239 -7.52 20.07 13.36
N VAL A 240 -7.22 19.39 12.26
CA VAL A 240 -5.88 18.84 12.02
C VAL A 240 -4.98 20.01 11.65
N ALA A 241 -3.87 20.17 12.37
CA ALA A 241 -2.87 21.19 12.12
C ALA A 241 -2.40 21.11 10.66
N ARG A 242 -2.36 22.26 9.99
CA ARG A 242 -1.93 22.40 8.59
C ARG A 242 -0.55 21.76 8.43
N LEU A 243 -0.48 20.70 7.63
CA LEU A 243 0.76 20.25 7.03
C LEU A 243 0.79 20.84 5.62
N GLU A 244 1.79 21.66 5.36
CA GLU A 244 2.04 22.29 4.07
C GLU A 244 2.13 21.22 2.94
N PRO A 245 1.65 21.53 1.73
CA PRO A 245 1.68 20.60 0.61
C PRO A 245 3.14 20.27 0.26
N THR A 246 3.56 19.05 0.57
CA THR A 246 4.88 18.56 0.14
C THR A 246 4.79 18.19 -1.33
N ASN A 247 5.31 19.11 -2.15
CA ASN A 247 5.69 18.89 -3.53
C ASN A 247 6.48 17.57 -3.63
N THR A 248 6.19 16.75 -4.64
CA THR A 248 6.84 15.44 -4.88
C THR A 248 8.27 15.55 -5.43
N ASP A 249 8.85 16.75 -5.37
CA ASP A 249 10.25 17.00 -5.63
C ASP A 249 11.06 16.89 -4.33
N CYS A 250 12.03 15.98 -4.34
CA CYS A 250 12.98 15.89 -3.26
C CYS A 250 13.92 17.10 -3.30
N GLU A 251 13.82 17.98 -2.30
CA GLU A 251 14.71 19.14 -2.12
C GLU A 251 16.15 18.74 -1.73
N ARG A 252 16.38 17.46 -1.39
CA ARG A 252 17.69 16.94 -1.02
C ARG A 252 18.38 16.34 -2.24
N VAL A 253 19.61 16.77 -2.52
CA VAL A 253 20.46 16.12 -3.53
C VAL A 253 21.41 15.13 -2.88
N ASN A 254 21.58 13.98 -3.55
CA ASN A 254 22.63 13.04 -3.22
C ASN A 254 23.97 13.69 -3.58
N LEU A 255 24.80 14.06 -2.61
CA LEU A 255 26.16 14.53 -2.88
C LEU A 255 27.13 13.33 -2.96
N ASP A 256 26.85 12.38 -3.85
CA ASP A 256 27.77 11.30 -4.15
C ASP A 256 28.86 11.73 -5.14
N VAL A 257 29.84 10.86 -5.39
CA VAL A 257 30.98 11.15 -6.29
C VAL A 257 30.48 11.56 -7.68
N SER A 258 29.46 10.89 -8.21
CA SER A 258 28.88 11.21 -9.52
C SER A 258 28.28 12.60 -9.56
N SER A 259 27.58 13.00 -8.50
CA SER A 259 26.97 14.33 -8.39
C SER A 259 28.02 15.42 -8.23
N MET A 260 29.11 15.16 -7.50
CA MET A 260 30.26 16.07 -7.44
C MET A 260 30.99 16.18 -8.79
N LEU A 261 31.15 15.07 -9.52
CA LEU A 261 31.75 15.08 -10.86
C LEU A 261 30.89 15.89 -11.83
N ALA A 262 29.57 15.70 -11.80
CA ALA A 262 28.63 16.51 -12.58
C ALA A 262 28.69 17.98 -12.19
N TRP A 263 28.87 18.30 -10.90
CA TRP A 263 29.00 19.67 -10.41
C TRP A 263 30.24 20.41 -10.92
N VAL A 264 31.34 19.70 -11.16
CA VAL A 264 32.60 20.33 -11.63
C VAL A 264 32.88 20.08 -13.11
N SER A 265 32.01 19.33 -13.79
CA SER A 265 32.22 18.93 -15.18
C SER A 265 32.13 20.12 -16.12
N SER A 266 33.08 20.26 -17.04
CA SER A 266 32.98 21.24 -18.12
C SER A 266 31.76 20.98 -19.01
N LEU A 267 31.33 19.72 -19.15
CA LEU A 267 30.15 19.35 -19.95
C LEU A 267 28.86 19.97 -19.39
N THR A 268 28.72 20.09 -18.07
CA THR A 268 27.55 20.72 -17.44
C THR A 268 27.64 22.26 -17.40
N HIS A 269 28.79 22.83 -17.80
CA HIS A 269 29.09 24.26 -17.75
C HIS A 269 29.29 24.88 -19.15
N GLY A 270 28.50 24.47 -20.14
CA GLY A 270 28.58 24.99 -21.52
C GLY A 270 29.54 24.22 -22.42
N GLY A 271 30.15 23.14 -21.91
CA GLY A 271 31.04 22.26 -22.67
C GLY A 271 30.31 21.25 -23.56
N GLU A 272 28.99 21.16 -23.49
CA GLU A 272 28.18 20.22 -24.25
C GLU A 272 28.20 20.49 -25.76
N MET A 273 28.70 21.64 -26.22
CA MET A 273 28.78 21.98 -27.66
C MET A 273 30.06 21.46 -28.34
N TYR A 274 31.01 20.92 -27.58
CA TYR A 274 32.26 20.40 -28.12
C TYR A 274 32.12 18.94 -28.57
N THR A 275 32.88 18.59 -29.62
CA THR A 275 33.07 17.18 -30.01
C THR A 275 34.35 16.66 -29.36
N LEU A 276 34.22 15.67 -28.50
CA LEU A 276 35.30 15.08 -27.74
C LEU A 276 35.80 13.79 -28.39
N GLN A 277 37.02 13.37 -28.04
CA GLN A 277 37.63 12.17 -28.62
C GLN A 277 36.93 10.91 -28.10
N GLU A 278 36.50 10.94 -26.85
CA GLU A 278 35.82 9.84 -26.17
C GLU A 278 34.33 9.82 -26.50
N ARG A 279 33.86 8.67 -27.01
CA ARG A 279 32.46 8.45 -27.34
C ARG A 279 31.52 8.68 -26.14
N ILE A 280 31.90 8.24 -24.95
CA ILE A 280 31.09 8.37 -23.73
C ILE A 280 30.85 9.85 -23.38
N LEU A 281 31.85 10.71 -23.58
CA LEU A 281 31.70 12.14 -23.30
C LEU A 281 30.81 12.85 -24.33
N ASN A 282 30.81 12.39 -25.58
CA ASN A 282 29.87 12.88 -26.60
C ASN A 282 28.42 12.43 -26.32
N GLU A 283 28.23 11.20 -25.85
CA GLU A 283 26.91 10.70 -25.41
C GLU A 283 26.39 11.51 -24.21
N GLN A 284 27.27 11.83 -23.25
CA GLN A 284 26.92 12.70 -22.12
C GLN A 284 26.62 14.14 -22.58
N ALA A 285 27.40 14.70 -23.50
CA ALA A 285 27.13 16.02 -24.07
C ALA A 285 25.77 16.07 -24.80
N GLU A 286 25.37 14.99 -25.47
CA GLU A 286 24.05 14.89 -26.09
C GLU A 286 22.92 14.89 -25.06
N GLN A 287 23.09 14.16 -23.95
CA GLN A 287 22.14 14.16 -22.84
C GLN A 287 22.02 15.55 -22.20
N GLU A 288 23.14 16.23 -22.00
CA GLU A 288 23.16 17.59 -21.41
C GLU A 288 22.45 18.61 -22.32
N ARG A 289 22.58 18.49 -23.65
CA ARG A 289 21.83 19.34 -24.60
C ARG A 289 20.32 19.09 -24.57
N GLN A 290 19.89 17.87 -24.27
CA GLN A 290 18.47 17.52 -24.20
C GLN A 290 17.84 17.87 -22.85
N SER A 291 18.57 17.65 -21.76
CA SER A 291 18.10 17.82 -20.39
C SER A 291 19.23 18.35 -19.50
N PRO A 292 19.49 19.67 -19.51
CA PRO A 292 20.59 20.28 -18.76
C PRO A 292 20.49 20.00 -17.26
N LEU A 293 21.59 19.56 -16.68
CA LEU A 293 21.70 19.19 -15.27
C LEU A 293 22.07 20.38 -14.38
N TRP A 294 22.80 21.37 -14.92
CA TRP A 294 23.27 22.52 -14.15
C TRP A 294 22.17 23.33 -13.42
N PRO A 295 21.03 23.68 -14.05
CA PRO A 295 19.96 24.38 -13.34
C PRO A 295 19.38 23.58 -12.18
N GLN A 296 19.36 22.25 -12.30
CA GLN A 296 18.84 21.34 -11.28
C GLN A 296 19.81 21.26 -10.10
N LEU A 297 21.11 21.12 -10.39
CA LEU A 297 22.17 21.15 -9.40
C LEU A 297 22.17 22.47 -8.62
N GLN A 298 22.11 23.62 -9.31
CA GLN A 298 22.05 24.93 -8.67
C GLN A 298 20.83 25.08 -7.77
N ARG A 299 19.66 24.60 -8.20
CA ARG A 299 18.44 24.65 -7.38
C ARG A 299 18.60 23.85 -6.09
N ALA A 300 19.20 22.66 -6.18
CA ALA A 300 19.33 21.77 -5.04
C ALA A 300 20.41 22.15 -4.02
N THR A 301 21.39 22.95 -4.42
CA THR A 301 22.52 23.34 -3.56
C THR A 301 22.41 24.75 -3.02
N ARG A 302 21.41 25.53 -3.45
CA ARG A 302 21.25 26.92 -3.06
C ARG A 302 20.96 27.13 -1.57
N GLY A 303 20.52 26.10 -0.84
CA GLY A 303 20.33 26.12 0.61
C GLY A 303 19.40 27.23 1.09
N ASP A 304 18.17 26.90 1.48
CA ASP A 304 17.33 27.85 2.23
C ASP A 304 17.91 28.13 3.63
#